data_AF-A0AAW6NI18-F1
#
_entry.id   AF-A0AAW6NI18-F1
#
_cell.length_a   1.000
_cell.length_b   1.000
_cell.length_c   1.000
_cell.angle_alpha   90.00
_cell.angle_beta   90.00
_cell.angle_gamma   90.00
#
_symmetry.space_group_name_H-M   'P 1'
#
loop_
_entity.id
_entity.type
_entity.pdbx_description
1 polymer ?
#
loop_
_entity_poly.entity_id
_entity_poly.type
_entity_poly.pdbx_seq_one_letter_code
_entity_poly.pdbx_strand_id
1 'polypeptide(L)'
;ISTASTIRADGIQHWVGKAPSPSNGKWPKRALGAAQKRDRSKWSCYVQLKSTAQKKGRTVKAKLSTFEPFAKLPGPSLLVVFRLHTDGEPKRGYVIPIFGKNLARVLLRLRQAESKRDFDLASKNISFDYRSKGHEFQLTAEGLRDALQKAVGDDPTAYVAEKQRQLRELGYEDAELVGQYTFKVDKEGQLARIWLGLEPINASGLSVFDARFGIPIPYSGQLFDDLDQIKMTPPSVGVWRVSMKGPDVLDEAAVFEVEAHVAPPELGGPIALLKHQDFTIVIEKDGLQFETEHVFGNALRPLDRWCTLLRGLGPVALLCRPKCSFRPLSVRRRRGFSNPVLNAVGADCRSR
;
A
#
# COMPACT_ATOMS: atom_id res chain seq x y z
N ILE A 1 16.17 50.03 9.66
CA ILE A 1 15.49 49.62 8.41
C ILE A 1 15.26 48.12 8.53
N SER A 2 14.00 47.75 8.76
CA SER A 2 13.55 46.38 9.00
C SER A 2 13.55 45.61 7.68
N THR A 3 13.99 44.35 7.70
CA THR A 3 13.79 43.44 6.57
C THR A 3 13.37 42.10 7.14
N ALA A 4 12.06 41.97 7.35
CA ALA A 4 11.40 40.71 7.64
C ALA A 4 11.19 39.96 6.31
N SER A 5 11.80 38.78 6.18
CA SER A 5 11.60 37.89 5.03
C SER A 5 10.54 36.85 5.39
N THR A 6 9.31 37.06 4.91
CA THR A 6 8.23 36.09 5.00
C THR A 6 8.45 35.01 3.93
N ILE A 7 8.86 33.81 4.35
CA ILE A 7 8.87 32.62 3.49
C ILE A 7 7.50 31.95 3.60
N ARG A 8 6.64 32.12 2.58
CA ARG A 8 5.49 31.25 2.37
C ARG A 8 5.94 30.07 1.52
N ALA A 9 6.09 28.92 2.17
CA ALA A 9 6.27 27.64 1.48
C ALA A 9 4.91 26.92 1.43
N ASP A 10 4.07 27.30 0.46
CA ASP A 10 2.88 26.51 0.09
C ASP A 10 3.35 25.34 -0.81
N GLY A 11 4.02 24.37 -0.20
CA GLY A 11 4.42 23.13 -0.84
C GLY A 11 3.55 21.98 -0.34
N ILE A 12 2.52 21.61 -1.10
CA ILE A 12 1.79 20.37 -0.86
C ILE A 12 2.73 19.21 -1.22
N GLN A 13 3.33 18.57 -0.21
CA GLN A 13 4.06 17.31 -0.40
C GLN A 13 3.10 16.14 -0.21
N HIS A 14 2.99 15.30 -1.24
CA HIS A 14 2.24 14.06 -1.18
C HIS A 14 3.12 12.95 -0.59
N TRP A 15 2.70 12.35 0.52
CA TRP A 15 3.36 11.21 1.15
C TRP A 15 2.40 10.02 1.22
N VAL A 16 2.89 8.82 0.95
CA VAL A 16 2.11 7.57 0.99
C VAL A 16 2.58 6.74 2.18
N GLY A 17 1.79 6.71 3.26
CA GLY A 17 1.98 5.77 4.37
C GLY A 17 1.23 4.45 4.10
N LYS A 18 1.85 3.31 4.41
CA LYS A 18 1.26 1.97 4.23
C LYS A 18 0.78 1.42 5.57
N ALA A 19 -0.48 0.99 5.64
CA ALA A 19 -1.02 0.26 6.78
C ALA A 19 -1.76 -1.00 6.29
N PRO A 20 -1.47 -2.20 6.83
CA PRO A 20 -2.30 -3.38 6.60
C PRO A 20 -3.65 -3.19 7.29
N SER A 21 -4.74 -3.32 6.54
CA SER A 21 -6.10 -3.20 7.06
C SER A 21 -6.61 -4.55 7.61
N PRO A 22 -7.30 -4.58 8.76
CA PRO A 22 -8.12 -5.72 9.17
C PRO A 22 -9.53 -5.60 8.55
N SER A 23 -9.67 -5.49 7.22
CA SER A 23 -10.97 -5.33 6.55
C SER A 23 -11.65 -6.67 6.20
N ASN A 24 -11.83 -7.55 7.19
CA ASN A 24 -12.85 -8.59 7.09
C ASN A 24 -14.19 -8.04 7.58
N GLY A 25 -14.90 -7.39 6.66
CA GLY A 25 -16.35 -7.23 6.73
C GLY A 25 -16.83 -5.78 6.81
N LYS A 26 -17.43 -5.31 5.71
CA LYS A 26 -18.71 -4.57 5.70
C LYS A 26 -19.00 -4.14 4.26
N TRP A 27 -19.58 -5.06 3.48
CA TRP A 27 -20.43 -4.67 2.35
C TRP A 27 -21.85 -4.53 2.88
N PRO A 28 -22.58 -3.44 2.60
CA PRO A 28 -23.97 -3.30 3.04
C PRO A 28 -24.82 -4.39 2.39
N LYS A 29 -25.30 -5.33 3.21
CA LYS A 29 -26.26 -6.36 2.81
C LYS A 29 -27.58 -5.68 2.47
N ARG A 30 -27.86 -5.43 1.18
CA ARG A 30 -29.25 -5.33 0.73
C ARG A 30 -29.84 -6.74 0.72
N ALA A 31 -30.91 -6.93 1.47
CA ALA A 31 -31.64 -8.19 1.56
C ALA A 31 -32.19 -8.56 0.17
N LEU A 32 -31.58 -9.57 -0.47
CA LEU A 32 -32.18 -10.28 -1.58
C LEU A 32 -33.11 -11.34 -1.00
N GLY A 33 -34.40 -11.19 -1.29
CA GLY A 33 -35.48 -12.00 -0.76
C GLY A 33 -35.40 -13.50 -1.08
N ALA A 34 -36.17 -14.25 -0.30
CA ALA A 34 -36.51 -15.66 -0.41
C ALA A 34 -35.33 -16.65 -0.47
N ALA A 35 -34.90 -17.09 0.72
CA ALA A 35 -34.08 -18.30 0.87
C ALA A 35 -34.90 -19.55 0.53
N GLN A 36 -34.99 -19.88 -0.77
CA GLN A 36 -35.44 -21.20 -1.20
C GLN A 36 -34.34 -22.21 -0.81
N LYS A 37 -34.68 -23.26 -0.06
CA LYS A 37 -33.80 -24.38 0.31
C LYS A 37 -33.16 -24.95 -0.96
N ARG A 38 -31.97 -24.46 -1.32
CA ARG A 38 -31.16 -25.03 -2.41
C ARG A 38 -30.40 -26.22 -1.84
N ASP A 39 -30.70 -27.37 -2.40
CA ASP A 39 -29.96 -28.60 -2.26
C ASP A 39 -28.46 -28.33 -2.52
N ARG A 40 -27.63 -28.45 -1.48
CA ARG A 40 -26.21 -28.08 -1.49
C ARG A 40 -25.33 -29.07 -2.27
N SER A 41 -25.93 -30.09 -2.87
CA SER A 41 -25.24 -31.16 -3.60
C SER A 41 -25.12 -30.92 -5.11
N LYS A 42 -25.75 -29.86 -5.66
CA LYS A 42 -25.80 -29.63 -7.12
C LYS A 42 -24.94 -28.44 -7.54
N TRP A 43 -24.00 -28.71 -8.44
CA TRP A 43 -23.18 -27.73 -9.14
C TRP A 43 -24.09 -26.70 -9.83
N SER A 44 -23.90 -25.41 -9.55
CA SER A 44 -24.69 -24.35 -10.16
C SER A 44 -23.78 -23.23 -10.67
N CYS A 45 -24.08 -22.74 -11.87
CA CYS A 45 -23.44 -21.59 -12.46
C CYS A 45 -24.49 -20.52 -12.77
N TYR A 46 -24.05 -19.26 -12.69
CA TYR A 46 -24.85 -18.13 -13.10
C TYR A 46 -24.48 -17.80 -14.54
N VAL A 47 -25.48 -17.82 -15.42
CA VAL A 47 -25.28 -17.59 -16.85
C VAL A 47 -26.03 -16.34 -17.27
N GLN A 48 -25.34 -15.45 -17.99
CA GLN A 48 -25.99 -14.39 -18.74
C GLN A 48 -25.92 -14.72 -20.23
N LEU A 49 -27.06 -14.72 -20.91
CA LEU A 49 -27.16 -15.00 -22.34
C LEU A 49 -27.18 -13.72 -23.17
N LYS A 50 -26.42 -13.73 -24.28
CA LYS A 50 -26.46 -12.71 -25.33
C LYS A 50 -26.42 -13.36 -26.70
N SER A 51 -27.01 -12.70 -27.68
CA SER A 51 -26.87 -13.05 -29.10
C SER A 51 -26.35 -11.87 -29.91
N THR A 52 -25.66 -12.15 -31.01
CA THR A 52 -25.18 -11.12 -31.93
C THR A 52 -25.25 -11.60 -33.38
N ALA A 53 -25.92 -10.82 -34.23
CA ALA A 53 -26.06 -11.08 -35.67
C ALA A 53 -25.12 -10.21 -36.54
N GLN A 54 -24.26 -9.39 -35.92
CA GLN A 54 -23.45 -8.40 -36.67
C GLN A 54 -22.35 -9.08 -37.51
N LYS A 55 -22.30 -8.74 -38.81
CA LYS A 55 -21.26 -9.21 -39.74
C LYS A 55 -19.81 -8.87 -39.32
N LYS A 56 -19.60 -7.70 -38.68
CA LYS A 56 -18.26 -7.19 -38.30
C LYS A 56 -18.02 -7.08 -36.78
N GLY A 57 -19.07 -7.14 -35.96
CA GLY A 57 -18.97 -6.95 -34.50
C GLY A 57 -18.43 -8.17 -33.76
N ARG A 58 -17.24 -8.04 -33.17
CA ARG A 58 -16.63 -9.08 -32.30
C ARG A 58 -16.93 -8.87 -30.81
N THR A 59 -17.67 -7.82 -30.47
CA THR A 59 -17.93 -7.43 -29.09
C THR A 59 -19.40 -7.55 -28.74
N VAL A 60 -19.66 -7.94 -27.49
CA VAL A 60 -20.99 -7.87 -26.88
C VAL A 60 -20.97 -6.85 -25.75
N LYS A 61 -22.04 -6.05 -25.65
CA LYS A 61 -22.20 -5.05 -24.59
C LYS A 61 -23.12 -5.60 -23.50
N ALA A 62 -22.76 -5.34 -22.25
CA ALA A 62 -23.60 -5.60 -21.08
C ALA A 62 -23.68 -4.34 -20.22
N LYS A 63 -24.88 -4.08 -19.67
CA LYS A 63 -25.10 -2.97 -18.74
C LYS A 63 -24.40 -3.25 -17.41
N LEU A 64 -23.72 -2.25 -16.85
CA LEU A 64 -23.00 -2.42 -15.59
C LEU A 64 -23.94 -2.73 -14.42
N SER A 65 -25.14 -2.13 -14.38
CA SER A 65 -26.12 -2.41 -13.33
C SER A 65 -26.51 -3.89 -13.23
N THR A 66 -26.60 -4.60 -14.36
CA THR A 66 -26.86 -6.05 -14.38
C THR A 66 -25.59 -6.86 -14.11
N PHE A 67 -24.46 -6.39 -14.64
CA PHE A 67 -23.21 -7.15 -14.58
C PHE A 67 -22.49 -7.05 -13.24
N GLU A 68 -22.73 -6.00 -12.46
CA GLU A 68 -22.15 -5.83 -11.13
C GLU A 68 -22.51 -6.98 -10.17
N PRO A 69 -23.80 -7.25 -9.85
CA PRO A 69 -24.13 -8.34 -8.96
C PRO A 69 -23.66 -9.67 -9.55
N PHE A 70 -23.78 -9.84 -10.86
CA PHE A 70 -23.35 -11.03 -11.59
C PHE A 70 -21.84 -11.32 -11.43
N ALA A 71 -20.99 -10.30 -11.54
CA ALA A 71 -19.54 -10.45 -11.41
C ALA A 71 -19.11 -10.67 -9.95
N LYS A 72 -19.82 -10.06 -8.99
CA LYS A 72 -19.53 -10.15 -7.54
C LYS A 72 -20.02 -11.45 -6.89
N LEU A 73 -20.81 -12.28 -7.58
CA LEU A 73 -21.20 -13.60 -7.06
C LEU A 73 -19.97 -14.49 -6.85
N PRO A 74 -19.88 -15.24 -5.73
CA PRO A 74 -18.72 -16.09 -5.44
C PRO A 74 -18.66 -17.34 -6.33
N GLY A 75 -19.79 -17.78 -6.88
CA GLY A 75 -19.86 -18.95 -7.77
C GLY A 75 -19.41 -18.67 -9.22
N PRO A 76 -19.39 -19.71 -10.08
CA PRO A 76 -19.16 -19.55 -11.50
C PRO A 76 -20.15 -18.55 -12.13
N SER A 77 -19.62 -17.51 -12.78
CA SER A 77 -20.39 -16.50 -13.51
C SER A 77 -19.89 -16.47 -14.95
N LEU A 78 -20.77 -16.82 -15.89
CA LEU A 78 -20.42 -17.08 -17.29
C LEU A 78 -21.30 -16.25 -18.24
N LEU A 79 -20.68 -15.50 -19.14
CA LEU A 79 -21.39 -14.83 -20.23
C LEU A 79 -21.35 -15.74 -21.46
N VAL A 80 -22.52 -16.22 -21.86
CA VAL A 80 -22.68 -17.07 -23.06
C VAL A 80 -23.16 -16.22 -24.21
N VAL A 81 -22.43 -16.27 -25.32
CA VAL A 81 -22.69 -15.49 -26.53
C VAL A 81 -22.98 -16.42 -27.70
N PHE A 82 -24.20 -16.35 -28.24
CA PHE A 82 -24.54 -16.98 -29.51
C PHE A 82 -24.28 -16.02 -30.66
N ARG A 83 -23.41 -16.42 -31.58
CA ARG A 83 -23.24 -15.72 -32.85
C ARG A 83 -24.26 -16.25 -33.83
N LEU A 84 -25.13 -15.39 -34.31
CA LEU A 84 -26.16 -15.72 -35.28
C LEU A 84 -25.65 -15.45 -36.71
N HIS A 85 -26.16 -16.22 -37.65
CA HIS A 85 -26.20 -15.91 -39.06
C HIS A 85 -27.14 -14.72 -39.32
N THR A 86 -27.15 -14.20 -40.55
CA THR A 86 -28.04 -13.09 -40.93
C THR A 86 -29.51 -13.48 -41.02
N ASP A 87 -29.78 -14.77 -41.17
CA ASP A 87 -31.11 -15.39 -41.15
C ASP A 87 -31.64 -15.62 -39.71
N GLY A 88 -30.81 -15.35 -38.68
CA GLY A 88 -31.16 -15.55 -37.28
C GLY A 88 -30.73 -16.90 -36.70
N GLU A 89 -30.26 -17.84 -37.51
CA GLU A 89 -29.84 -19.15 -37.04
C GLU A 89 -28.51 -19.07 -36.27
N PRO A 90 -28.37 -19.74 -35.11
CA PRO A 90 -27.13 -19.72 -34.37
C PRO A 90 -26.04 -20.48 -35.15
N LYS A 91 -24.87 -19.84 -35.31
CA LYS A 91 -23.69 -20.38 -35.99
C LYS A 91 -22.72 -21.07 -35.03
N ARG A 92 -22.42 -20.38 -33.93
CA ARG A 92 -21.39 -20.73 -32.94
C ARG A 92 -21.74 -20.14 -31.59
N GLY A 93 -21.31 -20.79 -30.53
CA GLY A 93 -21.39 -20.28 -29.17
C GLY A 93 -20.02 -19.93 -28.61
N TYR A 94 -19.99 -19.01 -27.65
CA TYR A 94 -18.80 -18.65 -26.88
C TYR A 94 -19.14 -18.56 -25.40
N VAL A 95 -18.32 -19.16 -24.52
CA VAL A 95 -18.42 -19.05 -23.07
C VAL A 95 -17.31 -18.14 -22.55
N ILE A 96 -17.66 -17.03 -21.93
CA ILE A 96 -16.70 -16.09 -21.33
C ILE A 96 -16.80 -16.19 -19.81
N PRO A 97 -15.79 -16.75 -19.12
CA PRO A 97 -15.77 -16.74 -17.67
C PRO A 97 -15.49 -15.33 -17.13
N ILE A 98 -16.30 -14.90 -16.15
CA ILE A 98 -16.05 -13.66 -15.39
C ILE A 98 -15.12 -14.00 -14.24
N PHE A 99 -13.86 -14.14 -14.61
CA PHE A 99 -12.76 -14.59 -13.76
C PHE A 99 -11.44 -13.95 -14.24
N GLY A 100 -10.45 -13.86 -13.35
CA GLY A 100 -9.12 -13.33 -13.65
C GLY A 100 -9.18 -11.95 -14.33
N LYS A 101 -8.58 -11.85 -15.52
CA LYS A 101 -8.52 -10.59 -16.29
C LYS A 101 -9.90 -10.03 -16.67
N ASN A 102 -10.90 -10.89 -16.91
CA ASN A 102 -12.26 -10.44 -17.22
C ASN A 102 -12.93 -9.85 -15.98
N LEU A 103 -12.74 -10.47 -14.81
CA LEU A 103 -13.22 -9.94 -13.53
C LEU A 103 -12.53 -8.62 -13.19
N ALA A 104 -11.19 -8.54 -13.30
CA ALA A 104 -10.42 -7.32 -13.09
C ALA A 104 -10.96 -6.14 -13.92
N ARG A 105 -11.28 -6.41 -15.20
CA ARG A 105 -11.84 -5.39 -16.10
C ARG A 105 -13.22 -4.89 -15.66
N VAL A 106 -14.08 -5.77 -15.16
CA VAL A 106 -15.39 -5.39 -14.61
C VAL A 106 -15.19 -4.52 -13.37
N LEU A 107 -14.37 -4.97 -12.42
CA LEU A 107 -14.11 -4.26 -11.16
C LEU A 107 -13.47 -2.88 -11.39
N LEU A 108 -12.50 -2.78 -12.30
CA LEU A 108 -11.92 -1.50 -12.72
C LEU A 108 -12.99 -0.54 -13.24
N ARG A 109 -13.89 -1.03 -14.11
CA ARG A 109 -14.94 -0.18 -14.69
C ARG A 109 -15.95 0.29 -13.64
N LEU A 110 -16.29 -0.57 -12.67
CA LEU A 110 -17.12 -0.18 -11.53
C LEU A 110 -16.42 0.86 -10.65
N ARG A 111 -15.13 0.68 -10.37
CA ARG A 111 -14.33 1.64 -9.59
C ARG A 111 -14.27 3.01 -10.24
N GLN A 112 -14.09 3.07 -11.56
CA GLN A 112 -14.13 4.32 -12.33
C GLN A 112 -15.50 5.02 -12.28
N ALA A 113 -16.59 4.25 -12.20
CA ALA A 113 -17.94 4.82 -12.08
C ALA A 113 -18.15 5.43 -10.69
N GLU A 114 -17.71 4.72 -9.65
CA GLU A 114 -17.81 5.13 -8.25
C GLU A 114 -16.97 6.38 -7.96
N SER A 115 -15.73 6.43 -8.44
CA SER A 115 -14.83 7.59 -8.28
C SER A 115 -15.43 8.88 -8.89
N LYS A 116 -16.19 8.76 -9.98
CA LYS A 116 -16.89 9.89 -10.61
C LYS A 116 -18.20 10.26 -9.90
N ARG A 117 -18.56 9.59 -8.79
CA ARG A 117 -19.87 9.67 -8.11
C ARG A 117 -21.04 9.47 -9.07
N ASP A 118 -20.81 8.70 -10.12
CA ASP A 118 -21.77 8.50 -11.20
C ASP A 118 -22.41 7.12 -11.00
N PHE A 119 -23.46 7.15 -10.20
CA PHE A 119 -24.21 5.99 -9.73
C PHE A 119 -25.26 5.49 -10.73
N ASP A 120 -25.43 6.16 -11.88
CA ASP A 120 -26.28 5.62 -12.96
C ASP A 120 -25.54 4.52 -13.72
N LEU A 121 -25.47 3.34 -13.09
CA LEU A 121 -24.89 2.15 -13.72
C LEU A 121 -25.78 1.57 -14.83
N ALA A 122 -27.02 2.03 -14.97
CA ALA A 122 -27.98 1.49 -15.94
C ALA A 122 -27.74 2.04 -17.36
N SER A 123 -27.19 3.24 -17.49
CA SER A 123 -26.76 3.83 -18.78
C SER A 123 -25.36 3.37 -19.21
N LYS A 124 -24.55 2.84 -18.29
CA LYS A 124 -23.17 2.43 -18.56
C LYS A 124 -23.06 0.99 -19.06
N ASN A 125 -22.14 0.79 -20.00
CA ASN A 125 -21.87 -0.51 -20.58
C ASN A 125 -20.41 -0.95 -20.39
N ILE A 126 -20.21 -2.26 -20.34
CA ILE A 126 -18.93 -2.93 -20.53
C ILE A 126 -19.02 -3.81 -21.79
N SER A 127 -17.94 -3.84 -22.57
CA SER A 127 -17.87 -4.59 -23.82
C SER A 127 -16.87 -5.74 -23.70
N PHE A 128 -17.29 -6.96 -24.06
CA PHE A 128 -16.42 -8.13 -24.10
C PHE A 128 -16.19 -8.56 -25.55
N ASP A 129 -14.93 -8.77 -25.94
CA ASP A 129 -14.61 -9.45 -27.18
C ASP A 129 -14.76 -10.95 -26.95
N TYR A 130 -15.84 -11.53 -27.47
CA TYR A 130 -16.20 -12.91 -27.19
C TYR A 130 -15.30 -13.92 -27.91
N ARG A 131 -14.57 -13.51 -28.96
CA ARG A 131 -13.65 -14.42 -29.67
C ARG A 131 -12.31 -14.53 -28.98
N SER A 132 -11.78 -13.42 -28.45
CA SER A 132 -10.48 -13.42 -27.78
C SER A 132 -10.56 -13.78 -26.30
N LYS A 133 -11.73 -13.62 -25.67
CA LYS A 133 -11.93 -13.85 -24.24
C LYS A 133 -12.83 -15.04 -23.91
N GLY A 134 -13.45 -15.65 -24.92
CA GLY A 134 -14.38 -16.76 -24.74
C GLY A 134 -13.83 -18.08 -25.28
N HIS A 135 -14.32 -19.18 -24.71
CA HIS A 135 -14.14 -20.52 -25.24
C HIS A 135 -15.22 -20.79 -26.29
N GLU A 136 -14.81 -21.01 -27.54
CA GLU A 136 -15.73 -21.37 -28.62
C GLU A 136 -16.31 -22.76 -28.41
N PHE A 137 -17.60 -22.94 -28.71
CA PHE A 137 -18.26 -24.24 -28.71
C PHE A 137 -19.17 -24.46 -29.92
N GLN A 138 -19.30 -25.74 -30.28
CA GLN A 138 -20.33 -26.23 -31.21
C GLN A 138 -21.69 -26.16 -30.54
N LEU A 139 -22.76 -25.89 -31.28
CA LEU A 139 -24.11 -25.75 -30.76
C LEU A 139 -24.77 -27.12 -30.45
N THR A 140 -24.04 -27.95 -29.72
CA THR A 140 -24.45 -29.26 -29.21
C THR A 140 -24.38 -29.25 -27.69
N ALA A 141 -25.08 -30.20 -27.05
CA ALA A 141 -25.08 -30.31 -25.60
C ALA A 141 -23.66 -30.59 -25.06
N GLU A 142 -22.93 -31.47 -25.74
CA GLU A 142 -21.55 -31.85 -25.42
C GLU A 142 -20.61 -30.66 -25.62
N GLY A 143 -20.75 -29.93 -26.73
CA GLY A 143 -19.93 -28.75 -27.00
C GLY A 143 -20.08 -27.66 -25.94
N LEU A 144 -21.32 -27.39 -25.53
CA LEU A 144 -21.59 -26.44 -24.44
C LEU A 144 -21.01 -26.96 -23.12
N ARG A 145 -21.23 -28.22 -22.76
CA ARG A 145 -20.70 -28.83 -21.54
C ARG A 145 -19.18 -28.70 -21.47
N ASP A 146 -18.47 -29.03 -22.55
CA ASP A 146 -17.01 -28.96 -22.62
C ASP A 146 -16.51 -27.52 -22.42
N ALA A 147 -17.19 -26.53 -23.00
CA ALA A 147 -16.81 -25.13 -22.83
C ALA A 147 -17.10 -24.62 -21.42
N LEU A 148 -18.19 -25.05 -20.78
CA LEU A 148 -18.47 -24.75 -19.38
C LEU A 148 -17.41 -25.38 -18.46
N GLN A 149 -17.07 -26.65 -18.68
CA GLN A 149 -16.05 -27.36 -17.90
C GLN A 149 -14.66 -26.72 -18.08
N LYS A 150 -14.27 -26.34 -19.30
CA LYS A 150 -13.03 -25.59 -19.55
C LYS A 150 -13.00 -24.22 -18.87
N ALA A 151 -14.14 -23.54 -18.78
CA ALA A 151 -14.23 -22.21 -18.19
C ALA A 151 -14.19 -22.22 -16.65
N VAL A 152 -14.71 -23.28 -16.02
CA VAL A 152 -14.85 -23.40 -14.56
C VAL A 152 -13.80 -24.32 -13.94
N GLY A 153 -13.32 -25.30 -14.69
CA GLY A 153 -12.48 -26.39 -14.19
C GLY A 153 -13.31 -27.51 -13.53
N ASP A 154 -12.59 -28.52 -13.06
CA ASP A 154 -13.18 -29.75 -12.49
C ASP A 154 -13.46 -29.65 -10.99
N ASP A 155 -12.88 -28.66 -10.29
CA ASP A 155 -13.09 -28.41 -8.86
C ASP A 155 -13.88 -27.10 -8.63
N PRO A 156 -15.18 -27.20 -8.31
CA PRO A 156 -16.01 -26.03 -8.02
C PRO A 156 -15.58 -25.26 -6.76
N THR A 157 -15.03 -25.97 -5.77
CA THR A 157 -14.61 -25.38 -4.50
C THR A 157 -13.37 -24.54 -4.72
N ALA A 158 -12.39 -25.06 -5.48
CA ALA A 158 -11.22 -24.30 -5.89
C ALA A 158 -11.61 -23.06 -6.70
N TYR A 159 -12.56 -23.17 -7.64
CA TYR A 159 -13.04 -22.01 -8.39
C TYR A 159 -13.62 -20.92 -7.49
N VAL A 160 -14.50 -21.29 -6.54
CA VAL A 160 -15.11 -20.34 -5.60
C VAL A 160 -14.06 -19.69 -4.71
N ALA A 161 -13.15 -20.46 -4.14
CA ALA A 161 -12.08 -19.96 -3.28
C ALA A 161 -11.20 -18.96 -4.03
N GLU A 162 -10.79 -19.31 -5.26
CA GLU A 162 -9.97 -18.43 -6.09
C GLU A 162 -10.72 -17.18 -6.54
N LYS A 163 -12.00 -17.30 -6.91
CA LYS A 163 -12.80 -16.12 -7.28
C LYS A 163 -12.99 -15.17 -6.10
N GLN A 164 -13.20 -15.71 -4.89
CA GLN A 164 -13.28 -14.90 -3.68
C GLN A 164 -11.95 -14.21 -3.36
N ARG A 165 -10.82 -14.92 -3.52
CA ARG A 165 -9.49 -14.31 -3.43
C ARG A 165 -9.35 -13.14 -4.40
N GLN A 166 -9.68 -13.35 -5.67
CA GLN A 166 -9.65 -12.30 -6.70
C GLN A 166 -10.57 -11.11 -6.39
N LEU A 167 -11.78 -11.34 -5.88
CA LEU A 167 -12.68 -10.25 -5.48
C LEU A 167 -12.08 -9.37 -4.37
N ARG A 168 -11.33 -9.98 -3.43
CA ARG A 168 -10.62 -9.27 -2.37
C ARG A 168 -9.37 -8.57 -2.86
N GLU A 169 -8.55 -9.22 -3.68
CA GLU A 169 -7.17 -8.77 -3.95
C GLU A 169 -7.02 -8.03 -5.29
N LEU A 170 -7.83 -8.32 -6.32
CA LEU A 170 -7.60 -7.74 -7.64
C LEU A 170 -7.68 -6.21 -7.62
N GLY A 171 -6.63 -5.57 -8.11
CA GLY A 171 -6.52 -4.11 -8.17
C GLY A 171 -5.96 -3.50 -6.90
N TYR A 172 -5.74 -4.26 -5.84
CA TYR A 172 -4.91 -3.78 -4.73
C TYR A 172 -3.45 -4.11 -5.06
N GLU A 173 -2.65 -3.06 -5.16
CA GLU A 173 -1.21 -3.16 -5.41
C GLU A 173 -0.46 -3.08 -4.07
N ASP A 174 0.28 -2.00 -3.84
CA ASP A 174 1.21 -1.87 -2.72
C ASP A 174 0.57 -1.41 -1.40
N ALA A 175 -0.64 -0.82 -1.44
CA ALA A 175 -1.38 -0.36 -0.27
C ALA A 175 -2.89 -0.31 -0.57
N GLU A 176 -3.70 -0.91 0.31
CA GLU A 176 -5.18 -0.85 0.25
C GLU A 176 -5.69 0.53 0.65
N LEU A 177 -5.06 1.13 1.66
CA LEU A 177 -5.41 2.45 2.18
C LEU A 177 -4.26 3.43 1.95
N VAL A 178 -4.60 4.60 1.42
CA VAL A 178 -3.69 5.71 1.18
C VAL A 178 -4.18 6.89 2.00
N GLY A 179 -3.36 7.34 2.96
CA GLY A 179 -3.61 8.55 3.72
C GLY A 179 -3.02 9.77 3.01
N GLN A 180 -3.80 10.83 2.89
CA GLN A 180 -3.33 12.18 2.59
C GLN A 180 -3.52 13.05 3.82
N TYR A 181 -2.49 13.78 4.21
CA TYR A 181 -2.52 14.65 5.36
C TYR A 181 -1.85 15.97 5.03
N THR A 182 -2.32 17.03 5.67
CA THR A 182 -1.67 18.34 5.68
C THR A 182 -1.32 18.65 7.13
N PHE A 183 -0.11 19.15 7.34
CA PHE A 183 0.34 19.58 8.66
C PHE A 183 1.16 20.85 8.52
N LYS A 184 1.21 21.62 9.60
CA LYS A 184 1.99 22.85 9.66
C LYS A 184 3.32 22.59 10.35
N VAL A 185 4.37 23.20 9.82
CA VAL A 185 5.70 23.25 10.45
C VAL A 185 5.83 24.59 11.14
N ASP A 186 5.98 24.58 12.46
CA ASP A 186 6.04 25.79 13.30
C ASP A 186 7.49 26.18 13.67
N LYS A 187 8.43 25.22 13.63
CA LYS A 187 9.83 25.43 14.06
C LYS A 187 10.81 25.02 12.97
N GLU A 188 11.93 25.73 12.89
CA GLU A 188 13.06 25.34 12.04
C GLU A 188 13.58 23.95 12.46
N GLY A 189 13.86 23.09 11.48
CA GLY A 189 14.32 21.72 11.71
C GLY A 189 13.27 20.73 12.22
N GLN A 190 12.03 21.18 12.50
CA GLN A 190 10.94 20.27 12.90
C GLN A 190 10.63 19.23 11.83
N LEU A 191 10.73 19.60 10.55
CA LEU A 191 10.49 18.68 9.45
C LEU A 191 11.53 17.54 9.41
N ALA A 192 12.80 17.81 9.73
CA ALA A 192 13.80 16.75 9.88
C ALA A 192 13.56 15.87 11.11
N ARG A 193 13.06 16.45 12.21
CA ARG A 193 12.70 15.66 13.41
C ARG A 193 11.53 14.73 13.11
N ILE A 194 10.51 15.20 12.40
CA ILE A 194 9.42 14.36 11.88
C ILE A 194 9.98 13.30 10.92
N TRP A 195 10.91 13.68 10.03
CA TRP A 195 11.53 12.75 9.08
C TRP A 195 12.27 11.60 9.76
N LEU A 196 12.95 11.89 10.85
CA LEU A 196 13.68 10.90 11.65
C LEU A 196 12.77 10.16 12.64
N GLY A 197 11.46 10.43 12.65
CA GLY A 197 10.51 9.81 13.58
C GLY A 197 10.66 10.29 15.03
N LEU A 198 11.39 11.39 15.26
CA LEU A 198 11.61 11.99 16.58
C LEU A 198 10.41 12.81 17.06
N GLU A 199 9.61 13.31 16.12
CA GLU A 199 8.36 14.02 16.43
C GLU A 199 7.20 13.44 15.61
N PRO A 200 6.01 13.31 16.21
CA PRO A 200 4.82 12.93 15.47
C PRO A 200 4.35 14.07 14.57
N ILE A 201 3.66 13.71 13.51
CA ILE A 201 2.89 14.64 12.69
C ILE A 201 1.56 14.87 13.41
N ASN A 202 1.33 16.10 13.86
CA ASN A 202 0.01 16.53 14.33
C ASN A 202 -0.84 16.84 13.08
N ALA A 203 -1.70 15.90 12.71
CA ALA A 203 -2.46 15.99 11.47
C ALA A 203 -3.61 17.01 11.61
N SER A 204 -3.56 18.10 10.84
CA SER A 204 -4.71 18.98 10.66
C SER A 204 -5.47 18.51 9.41
N GLY A 205 -6.39 17.56 9.57
CA GLY A 205 -7.18 16.99 8.48
C GLY A 205 -6.49 15.82 7.79
N LEU A 206 -6.70 14.62 8.34
CA LEU A 206 -6.37 13.36 7.67
C LEU A 206 -7.52 12.98 6.72
N SER A 207 -7.21 12.79 5.44
CA SER A 207 -8.11 12.18 4.47
C SER A 207 -7.57 10.80 4.10
N VAL A 208 -8.31 9.76 4.41
CA VAL A 208 -7.95 8.39 4.03
C VAL A 208 -8.74 7.98 2.80
N PHE A 209 -8.08 7.30 1.88
CA PHE A 209 -8.67 6.79 0.64
C PHE A 209 -8.42 5.29 0.55
N ASP A 210 -9.44 4.54 0.16
CA ASP A 210 -9.28 3.19 -0.36
C ASP A 210 -8.75 3.33 -1.81
N ALA A 211 -7.58 2.76 -2.11
CA ALA A 211 -6.93 2.84 -3.41
C ALA A 211 -6.98 1.47 -4.10
N ARG A 212 -7.85 1.37 -5.11
CA ARG A 212 -8.01 0.15 -5.93
C ARG A 212 -7.86 0.48 -7.41
N PHE A 213 -7.01 -0.27 -8.11
CA PHE A 213 -6.56 -0.03 -9.47
C PHE A 213 -5.96 1.37 -9.67
N GLY A 214 -5.26 1.88 -8.64
CA GLY A 214 -4.73 3.25 -8.62
C GLY A 214 -5.81 4.35 -8.57
N ILE A 215 -7.08 3.99 -8.29
CA ILE A 215 -8.20 4.94 -8.22
C ILE A 215 -8.58 5.13 -6.74
N PRO A 216 -8.22 6.28 -6.13
CA PRO A 216 -8.56 6.58 -4.74
C PRO A 216 -10.05 6.93 -4.61
N ILE A 217 -10.71 6.37 -3.59
CA ILE A 217 -12.07 6.73 -3.18
C ILE A 217 -12.05 6.99 -1.67
N PRO A 218 -12.69 8.08 -1.18
CA PRO A 218 -12.70 8.39 0.25
C PRO A 218 -13.12 7.18 1.09
N TYR A 219 -12.29 6.84 2.06
CA TYR A 219 -12.56 5.76 3.01
C TYR A 219 -13.77 6.15 3.88
N SER A 220 -14.66 5.19 4.11
CA SER A 220 -15.93 5.39 4.83
C SER A 220 -16.04 4.45 6.04
N GLY A 221 -15.06 4.55 6.94
CA GLY A 221 -15.05 3.81 8.21
C GLY A 221 -14.45 4.66 9.33
N GLN A 222 -14.63 4.20 10.57
CA GLN A 222 -14.28 4.95 11.78
C GLN A 222 -12.84 4.74 12.25
N LEU A 223 -12.06 3.92 11.53
CA LEU A 223 -10.72 3.50 11.97
C LEU A 223 -9.74 4.66 12.17
N PHE A 224 -9.97 5.79 11.49
CA PHE A 224 -9.09 6.96 11.50
C PHE A 224 -9.75 8.21 12.09
N ASP A 225 -10.94 8.08 12.71
CA ASP A 225 -11.69 9.23 13.24
C ASP A 225 -10.97 9.88 14.45
N ASP A 226 -10.31 9.07 15.28
CA ASP A 226 -9.63 9.51 16.52
C ASP A 226 -8.11 9.67 16.34
N LEU A 227 -7.64 9.86 15.11
CA LEU A 227 -6.22 9.80 14.77
C LEU A 227 -5.57 11.18 14.77
N ASP A 228 -5.13 11.60 15.96
CA ASP A 228 -4.55 12.94 16.16
C ASP A 228 -3.06 13.03 15.79
N GLN A 229 -2.35 11.90 15.90
CA GLN A 229 -0.90 11.84 15.72
C GLN A 229 -0.48 10.69 14.80
N ILE A 230 0.33 11.02 13.79
CA ILE A 230 0.93 10.04 12.89
C ILE A 230 2.42 10.01 13.14
N LYS A 231 2.94 8.86 13.56
CA LYS A 231 4.38 8.65 13.68
C LYS A 231 4.94 8.10 12.38
N MET A 232 5.93 8.78 11.84
CA MET A 232 6.64 8.29 10.66
C MET A 232 7.70 7.27 11.09
N THR A 233 7.77 6.15 10.38
CA THR A 233 8.91 5.24 10.50
C THR A 233 9.99 5.74 9.55
N PRO A 234 11.16 6.17 10.05
CA PRO A 234 12.20 6.74 9.21
C PRO A 234 12.79 5.68 8.27
N PRO A 235 13.15 6.04 7.03
CA PRO A 235 13.83 5.11 6.13
C PRO A 235 15.21 4.75 6.70
N SER A 236 15.53 3.47 6.67
CA SER A 236 16.83 2.95 7.10
C SER A 236 17.86 3.07 5.99
N VAL A 237 19.07 3.52 6.31
CA VAL A 237 20.24 3.46 5.43
C VAL A 237 21.17 2.29 5.78
N GLY A 238 20.69 1.36 6.62
CA GLY A 238 21.36 0.13 7.01
C GLY A 238 22.05 0.19 8.37
N VAL A 239 22.75 -0.90 8.69
CA VAL A 239 23.42 -1.08 9.99
C VAL A 239 24.79 -0.43 9.99
N TRP A 240 25.04 0.41 10.99
CA TRP A 240 26.29 1.12 11.23
C TRP A 240 26.94 0.61 12.52
N ARG A 241 28.24 0.84 12.68
CA ARG A 241 28.95 0.56 13.93
C ARG A 241 29.30 1.85 14.64
N VAL A 242 28.88 1.96 15.88
CA VAL A 242 29.25 3.04 16.80
C VAL A 242 30.27 2.49 17.78
N SER A 243 31.41 3.17 17.87
CA SER A 243 32.49 2.85 18.81
C SER A 243 32.56 3.97 19.85
N MET A 244 32.30 3.64 21.11
CA MET A 244 32.38 4.55 22.25
C MET A 244 33.65 4.25 23.02
N LYS A 245 34.50 5.25 23.20
CA LYS A 245 35.79 5.10 23.87
C LYS A 245 35.98 6.21 24.90
N GLY A 246 36.54 5.85 26.04
CA GLY A 246 36.96 6.79 27.07
C GLY A 246 38.12 7.68 26.63
N PRO A 247 38.52 8.64 27.47
CA PRO A 247 39.65 9.52 27.19
C PRO A 247 40.99 8.78 27.18
N ASP A 248 41.09 7.62 27.85
CA ASP A 248 42.31 6.83 27.85
C ASP A 248 42.48 6.09 26.50
N VAL A 249 43.68 6.23 25.92
CA VAL A 249 44.04 5.61 24.65
C VAL A 249 44.13 4.08 24.79
N LEU A 250 44.35 3.56 26.00
CA LEU A 250 44.44 2.13 26.26
C LEU A 250 43.07 1.47 26.50
N ASP A 251 42.01 2.25 26.73
CA ASP A 251 40.67 1.69 26.96
C ASP A 251 40.15 0.97 25.71
N GLU A 252 39.64 -0.24 25.94
CA GLU A 252 38.88 -0.99 24.94
C GLU A 252 37.59 -0.23 24.63
N ALA A 253 37.30 0.00 23.35
CA ALA A 253 36.08 0.69 22.96
C ALA A 253 34.87 -0.25 23.08
N ALA A 254 33.75 0.27 23.59
CA ALA A 254 32.47 -0.40 23.47
C ALA A 254 31.94 -0.22 22.05
N VAL A 255 31.62 -1.31 21.36
CA VAL A 255 31.17 -1.29 19.96
C VAL A 255 29.74 -1.79 19.89
N PHE A 256 28.89 -1.01 19.22
CA PHE A 256 27.47 -1.30 19.04
C PHE A 256 27.12 -1.29 17.56
N GLU A 257 26.26 -2.23 17.15
CA GLU A 257 25.60 -2.17 15.84
C GLU A 257 24.30 -1.38 16.00
N VAL A 258 24.12 -0.36 15.17
CA VAL A 258 22.98 0.56 15.25
C VAL A 258 22.32 0.66 13.89
N GLU A 259 21.00 0.85 13.86
CA GLU A 259 20.30 1.20 12.64
C GLU A 259 20.45 2.71 12.38
N ALA A 260 20.90 3.08 11.19
CA ALA A 260 21.10 4.47 10.83
C ALA A 260 19.95 4.99 9.96
N HIS A 261 19.48 6.18 10.30
CA HIS A 261 18.49 6.95 9.55
C HIS A 261 19.04 8.34 9.27
N VAL A 262 18.87 8.85 8.06
CA VAL A 262 19.44 10.13 7.63
C VAL A 262 18.34 11.04 7.09
N ALA A 263 18.37 12.31 7.52
CA ALA A 263 17.48 13.34 7.02
C ALA A 263 18.07 14.02 5.77
N PRO A 264 17.24 14.38 4.77
CA PRO A 264 17.68 15.24 3.68
C PRO A 264 18.25 16.56 4.23
N PRO A 265 19.43 17.01 3.76
CA PRO A 265 20.06 18.24 4.25
C PRO A 265 19.18 19.49 4.14
N GLU A 266 18.28 19.52 3.16
CA GLU A 266 17.39 20.64 2.86
C GLU A 266 16.34 20.88 3.95
N LEU A 267 16.08 19.89 4.82
CA LEU A 267 15.07 20.01 5.87
C LEU A 267 15.54 20.85 7.07
N GLY A 268 16.85 21.07 7.21
CA GLY A 268 17.45 21.73 8.38
C GLY A 268 17.29 20.90 9.67
N GLY A 269 18.09 21.20 10.71
CA GLY A 269 18.01 20.48 12.00
C GLY A 269 18.88 19.21 12.06
N PRO A 270 18.44 18.14 12.75
CA PRO A 270 19.24 16.93 12.92
C PRO A 270 19.54 16.22 11.60
N ILE A 271 20.78 15.76 11.45
CA ILE A 271 21.31 15.15 10.23
C ILE A 271 21.01 13.65 10.20
N ALA A 272 21.14 12.99 11.35
CA ALA A 272 20.95 11.55 11.44
C ALA A 272 20.43 11.12 12.81
N LEU A 273 19.71 9.99 12.80
CA LEU A 273 19.33 9.24 13.98
C LEU A 273 19.98 7.86 13.91
N LEU A 274 20.74 7.50 14.94
CA LEU A 274 21.26 6.16 15.14
C LEU A 274 20.46 5.48 16.24
N LYS A 275 19.80 4.37 15.91
CA LYS A 275 18.94 3.64 16.83
C LYS A 275 19.57 2.32 17.24
N HIS A 276 19.72 2.13 18.54
CA HIS A 276 20.04 0.87 19.17
C HIS A 276 18.86 0.49 20.09
N GLN A 277 18.75 -0.79 20.44
CA GLN A 277 17.77 -1.28 21.42
C GLN A 277 17.86 -0.62 22.81
N ASP A 278 19.00 0.02 23.12
CA ASP A 278 19.31 0.53 24.46
C ASP A 278 19.51 2.06 24.50
N PHE A 279 19.67 2.68 23.34
CA PHE A 279 19.95 4.09 23.23
C PHE A 279 19.69 4.61 21.82
N THR A 280 19.52 5.91 21.74
CA THR A 280 19.49 6.66 20.50
C THR A 280 20.58 7.71 20.50
N ILE A 281 21.14 7.97 19.31
CA ILE A 281 22.06 9.07 19.08
C ILE A 281 21.48 9.95 17.98
N VAL A 282 21.15 11.18 18.32
CA VAL A 282 20.74 12.20 17.35
C VAL A 282 21.97 13.02 16.99
N ILE A 283 22.37 12.99 15.73
CA ILE A 283 23.51 13.76 15.23
C ILE A 283 22.98 15.10 14.69
N GLU A 284 23.48 16.19 15.23
CA GLU A 284 23.20 17.54 14.80
C GLU A 284 24.43 18.12 14.09
N LYS A 285 24.30 19.31 13.49
CA LYS A 285 25.40 19.95 12.76
C LYS A 285 26.61 20.25 13.65
N ASP A 286 26.34 20.70 14.88
CA ASP A 286 27.35 21.20 15.81
C ASP A 286 27.56 20.27 17.02
N GLY A 287 27.01 19.06 16.98
CA GLY A 287 27.10 18.13 18.11
C GLY A 287 26.28 16.86 17.93
N LEU A 288 26.10 16.16 19.03
CA LEU A 288 25.24 14.99 19.12
C LEU A 288 24.50 14.99 20.45
N GLN A 289 23.31 14.42 20.46
CA GLN A 289 22.52 14.13 21.64
C GLN A 289 22.47 12.62 21.82
N PHE A 290 22.62 12.16 23.06
CA PHE A 290 22.60 10.77 23.42
C PHE A 290 21.50 10.55 24.46
N GLU A 291 20.58 9.64 24.18
CA GLU A 291 19.50 9.28 25.09
C GLU A 291 19.47 7.76 25.27
N THR A 292 19.30 7.31 26.51
CA THR A 292 19.15 5.88 26.80
C THR A 292 17.69 5.49 26.69
N GLU A 293 17.37 4.42 25.95
CA GLU A 293 16.01 3.89 25.90
C GLU A 293 15.82 2.92 27.08
N HIS A 294 14.69 3.08 27.78
CA HIS A 294 14.25 2.26 28.94
C HIS A 294 14.90 2.53 30.30
N VAL A 295 14.18 2.12 31.35
CA VAL A 295 14.72 1.98 32.70
C VAL A 295 15.55 0.70 32.74
N PHE A 296 16.87 0.84 32.94
CA PHE A 296 17.85 -0.25 32.96
C PHE A 296 17.48 -1.44 33.86
N GLY A 297 16.62 -1.27 34.86
CA GLY A 297 16.24 -2.32 35.82
C GLY A 297 15.32 -3.43 35.29
N ASN A 298 14.62 -3.24 34.16
CA ASN A 298 13.55 -4.16 33.74
C ASN A 298 13.96 -5.17 32.66
N ALA A 299 15.16 -5.06 32.09
CA ALA A 299 15.61 -5.90 30.99
C ALA A 299 16.60 -6.98 31.48
N LEU A 300 16.20 -8.25 31.44
CA LEU A 300 17.11 -9.38 31.62
C LEU A 300 18.10 -9.44 30.46
N ARG A 301 19.40 -9.36 30.77
CA ARG A 301 20.47 -9.39 29.78
C ARG A 301 21.64 -10.23 30.27
N PRO A 302 22.38 -10.88 29.36
CA PRO A 302 23.67 -11.49 29.65
C PRO A 302 24.66 -10.48 30.26
N LEU A 303 25.54 -10.96 31.14
CA LEU A 303 26.52 -10.13 31.85
C LEU A 303 27.50 -9.43 30.89
N ASP A 304 27.91 -10.10 29.81
CA ASP A 304 28.78 -9.54 28.77
C ASP A 304 28.13 -8.31 28.12
N ARG A 305 26.83 -8.37 27.80
CA ARG A 305 26.10 -7.22 27.26
C ARG A 305 25.99 -6.07 28.26
N TRP A 306 25.81 -6.37 29.55
CA TRP A 306 25.86 -5.36 30.60
C TRP A 306 27.24 -4.70 30.69
N CYS A 307 28.32 -5.48 30.66
CA CYS A 307 29.67 -4.95 30.67
C CYS A 307 29.94 -4.03 29.47
N THR A 308 29.54 -4.42 28.26
CA THR A 308 29.70 -3.57 27.06
C THR A 308 28.90 -2.28 27.17
N LEU A 309 27.65 -2.35 27.62
CA LEU A 309 26.78 -1.18 27.77
C LEU A 309 27.32 -0.21 28.84
N LEU A 310 27.68 -0.71 30.02
CA LEU A 310 28.28 0.10 31.09
C LEU A 310 29.61 0.73 30.66
N ARG A 311 30.43 0.01 29.89
CA ARG A 311 31.67 0.55 29.32
C ARG A 311 31.40 1.68 28.32
N GLY A 312 30.36 1.55 27.49
CA GLY A 312 29.94 2.60 26.56
C GLY A 312 29.35 3.83 27.27
N LEU A 313 28.58 3.62 28.34
CA LEU A 313 27.93 4.68 29.11
C LEU A 313 28.88 5.39 30.09
N GLY A 314 29.93 4.72 30.58
CA GLY A 314 30.89 5.29 31.53
C GLY A 314 31.46 6.65 31.09
N PRO A 315 31.99 6.75 29.85
CA PRO A 315 32.43 8.03 29.29
C PRO A 315 31.32 9.08 29.21
N VAL A 316 30.09 8.68 28.88
CA VAL A 316 28.95 9.58 28.70
C VAL A 316 28.44 10.12 30.04
N ALA A 317 28.40 9.29 31.10
CA ALA A 317 27.95 9.67 32.44
C ALA A 317 28.87 10.70 33.11
N LEU A 318 30.17 10.68 32.81
CA LEU A 318 31.14 11.65 33.33
C LEU A 318 31.09 13.01 32.60
N LEU A 319 30.40 13.09 31.46
CA LEU A 319 30.29 14.29 30.62
C LEU A 319 29.07 15.16 30.93
N CYS A 320 28.16 14.73 31.81
CA CYS A 320 26.99 15.51 32.26
C CYS A 320 27.32 16.69 33.19
N ARG A 321 28.54 17.25 33.14
CA ARG A 321 28.88 18.54 33.77
C ARG A 321 28.71 19.68 32.74
N PRO A 322 28.13 20.83 33.12
CA PRO A 322 27.79 21.89 32.18
C PRO A 322 29.07 22.53 31.63
N LYS A 323 29.20 22.56 30.30
CA LYS A 323 30.27 23.18 29.48
C LYS A 323 31.56 22.37 29.34
N CYS A 324 31.60 21.47 28.35
CA CYS A 324 32.84 21.15 27.64
C CYS A 324 32.55 20.89 26.15
N SER A 325 33.35 21.51 25.28
CA SER A 325 33.31 21.36 23.82
C SER A 325 33.81 19.96 23.41
N PHE A 326 33.08 19.33 22.50
CA PHE A 326 33.27 17.93 22.13
C PHE A 326 34.30 17.77 20.99
N ARG A 327 35.19 16.76 21.08
CA ARG A 327 35.91 16.21 19.91
C ARG A 327 35.02 15.08 19.33
N PRO A 328 34.70 15.08 18.02
CA PRO A 328 33.67 14.20 17.50
C PRO A 328 34.05 12.72 17.63
N LEU A 329 33.06 11.90 18.03
CA LEU A 329 33.12 10.45 17.93
C LEU A 329 33.41 10.07 16.47
N SER A 330 34.40 9.23 16.24
CA SER A 330 34.72 8.78 14.88
C SER A 330 33.66 7.78 14.39
N VAL A 331 32.75 8.24 13.53
CA VAL A 331 31.83 7.37 12.79
C VAL A 331 32.50 6.99 11.46
N ARG A 332 32.75 5.70 11.24
CA ARG A 332 33.47 5.23 10.04
C ARG A 332 32.52 4.43 9.14
N ARG A 333 32.19 4.99 7.96
CA ARG A 333 31.46 4.30 6.89
C ARG A 333 32.31 3.17 6.30
N ARG A 334 31.75 1.98 6.09
CA ARG A 334 32.43 0.91 5.33
C ARG A 334 32.63 1.36 3.88
N ARG A 335 33.86 1.30 3.37
CA ARG A 335 34.14 1.39 1.92
C ARG A 335 33.60 0.14 1.25
N GLY A 336 32.72 0.29 0.24
CA GLY A 336 32.31 -0.84 -0.62
C GLY A 336 30.85 -0.89 -1.06
N PHE A 337 29.97 0.03 -0.65
CA PHE A 337 28.59 0.06 -1.18
C PHE A 337 28.45 1.09 -2.30
N SER A 338 28.42 0.59 -3.54
CA SER A 338 27.88 1.30 -4.69
C SER A 338 26.37 1.46 -4.54
N ASN A 339 25.86 2.68 -4.74
CA ASN A 339 24.43 2.98 -4.79
C ASN A 339 23.74 2.07 -5.82
N PRO A 340 22.59 1.44 -5.50
CA PRO A 340 21.60 1.15 -6.52
C PRO A 340 20.88 2.46 -6.86
N VAL A 341 21.17 2.93 -8.07
CA VAL A 341 20.37 3.79 -8.96
C VAL A 341 18.95 4.10 -8.46
N LEU A 342 18.73 5.34 -8.04
CA LEU A 342 17.41 5.98 -8.08
C LEU A 342 17.30 6.70 -9.42
N ASN A 343 16.48 6.16 -10.33
CA ASN A 343 16.04 6.86 -11.53
C ASN A 343 15.09 8.00 -11.11
N ALA A 344 15.64 9.21 -10.99
CA ALA A 344 14.84 10.43 -11.02
C ALA A 344 14.71 10.88 -12.48
N VAL A 345 13.50 10.77 -13.03
CA VAL A 345 13.12 11.43 -14.28
C VAL A 345 13.22 12.94 -14.04
N GLY A 346 14.09 13.60 -14.79
CA GLY A 346 14.37 15.02 -14.66
C GLY A 346 13.16 15.89 -15.00
N ALA A 347 12.90 16.87 -14.14
CA ALA A 347 12.16 18.07 -14.50
C ALA A 347 13.16 19.24 -14.47
N ASP A 348 13.45 19.74 -15.66
CA ASP A 348 14.28 20.91 -15.95
C ASP A 348 13.47 22.17 -15.57
N CYS A 349 13.94 22.93 -14.57
CA CYS A 349 13.37 24.23 -14.20
C CYS A 349 14.40 25.31 -14.50
N ARG A 350 14.28 25.92 -15.69
CA ARG A 350 14.95 27.19 -16.00
C ARG A 350 14.30 28.33 -15.23
N SER A 351 15.13 29.06 -14.50
CA SER A 351 14.83 30.31 -13.82
C SER A 351 14.41 31.42 -14.81
N ARG A 352 13.30 32.09 -14.50
CA ARG A 352 13.10 33.52 -14.76
C ARG A 352 12.47 34.17 -13.56
#